data_AF-W5NQ32-F1
#
_entry.id   AF-W5NQ32-F1
#
_cell.length_a   1.000
_cell.length_b   1.000
_cell.length_c   1.000
_cell.angle_alpha   90.00
_cell.angle_beta   90.00
_cell.angle_gamma   90.00
#
_symmetry.space_group_name_H-M   'P 1'
#
loop_
_entity.id
_entity.type
_entity.pdbx_description
1 polymer ?
#
loop_
_entity_poly.entity_id
_entity_poly.type
_entity_poly.pdbx_seq_one_letter_code
_entity_poly.pdbx_strand_id
1 'polypeptide(L)'
;DWVWVERHHTKALEPKWKGPYVVLLTTPTALKVDGIGPWVHCNHVHPATSAEQEDAKKEWEASLHPSIPLRLKLWRRRQDQGSSSGPSY
;
A
#
# COMPACT_ATOMS: atom_id res chain seq x y z
N ASP A 1 0.69 4.62 -8.54
CA ASP A 1 1.61 3.46 -8.41
C ASP A 1 1.54 2.86 -7.02
N TRP A 2 1.93 1.59 -6.88
CA TRP A 2 2.04 0.89 -5.59
C TRP A 2 3.49 0.48 -5.33
N VAL A 3 3.94 0.64 -4.10
CA VAL A 3 5.34 0.40 -3.75
C VAL A 3 5.51 -0.23 -2.38
N TRP A 4 6.47 -1.13 -2.26
CA TRP A 4 6.98 -1.64 -1.00
C TRP A 4 8.01 -0.68 -0.42
N VAL A 5 7.92 -0.44 0.88
CA VAL A 5 8.89 0.40 1.60
C VAL A 5 9.73 -0.46 2.52
N GLU A 6 11.04 -0.33 2.37
CA GLU A 6 12.02 -0.96 3.25
C GLU A 6 11.96 -0.30 4.63
N ARG A 7 11.80 -1.12 5.68
CA ARG A 7 11.86 -0.64 7.05
C ARG A 7 12.91 -1.41 7.83
N HIS A 8 13.89 -0.68 8.36
CA HIS A 8 14.83 -1.23 9.32
C HIS A 8 14.15 -1.40 10.67
N HIS A 9 14.29 -2.57 11.28
CA HIS A 9 13.88 -2.82 12.65
C HIS A 9 15.07 -2.63 13.59
N THR A 10 14.90 -1.91 14.70
CA THR A 10 15.99 -1.59 15.64
C THR A 10 16.54 -2.80 16.38
N LYS A 11 15.78 -3.90 16.49
CA LYS A 11 16.19 -5.10 17.25
C LYS A 11 16.91 -6.15 16.42
N ALA A 12 16.72 -6.14 15.11
CA ALA A 12 17.35 -7.04 14.15
C ALA A 12 17.47 -6.23 12.87
N LEU A 13 18.67 -5.82 12.50
CA LEU A 13 18.98 -4.88 11.41
C LEU A 13 18.64 -5.43 10.01
N GLU A 14 17.71 -6.36 9.92
CA GLU A 14 17.25 -6.93 8.67
C GLU A 14 16.27 -5.96 7.99
N PRO A 15 16.50 -5.65 6.71
CA PRO A 15 15.55 -4.89 5.94
C PRO A 15 14.29 -5.72 5.69
N LYS A 16 13.15 -5.23 6.18
CA LYS A 16 11.85 -5.84 5.93
C LYS A 16 11.02 -4.94 5.02
N TRP A 17 10.65 -5.46 3.86
CA TRP A 17 9.66 -4.84 2.98
C TRP A 17 8.30 -4.81 3.68
N LYS A 18 7.70 -3.64 3.75
CA LYS A 18 6.34 -3.45 4.29
C LYS A 18 5.44 -2.92 3.20
N GLY A 19 4.25 -3.53 3.15
CA GLY A 19 3.04 -3.17 2.41
C GLY A 19 3.23 -2.80 0.94
N PRO A 20 2.27 -3.08 0.06
CA PRO A 20 2.10 -2.20 -1.09
C PRO A 20 1.45 -0.89 -0.58
N TYR A 21 2.20 0.21 -0.61
CA TYR A 21 1.73 1.57 -0.32
C TYR A 21 1.40 2.32 -1.60
N VAL A 22 0.36 3.16 -1.58
CA VAL A 22 0.03 4.03 -2.72
C VAL A 22 0.98 5.22 -2.76
N VAL A 23 1.57 5.48 -3.92
CA VAL A 23 2.39 6.67 -4.16
C VAL A 23 1.48 7.88 -4.37
N LEU A 24 1.67 8.91 -3.55
CA LEU A 24 0.93 10.17 -3.61
C LEU A 24 1.66 11.24 -4.45
N LEU A 25 2.99 11.30 -4.29
CA LEU A 25 3.84 12.27 -4.99
C LEU A 25 5.21 11.66 -5.28
N THR A 26 5.70 11.91 -6.49
CA THR A 26 7.01 11.47 -6.95
C THR A 26 7.94 12.68 -7.08
N THR A 27 9.17 12.55 -6.57
CA THR A 27 10.28 13.45 -6.85
C THR A 27 11.47 12.62 -7.33
N PRO A 28 12.52 13.21 -7.93
CA PRO A 28 13.62 12.44 -8.51
C PRO A 28 14.33 11.49 -7.52
N THR A 29 14.36 11.83 -6.23
CA THR A 29 15.09 11.06 -5.20
C THR A 29 14.20 10.50 -4.09
N ALA A 30 12.95 10.96 -3.98
CA ALA A 30 12.08 10.56 -2.89
C ALA A 30 10.60 10.48 -3.29
N LEU A 31 9.87 9.66 -2.56
CA LEU A 31 8.46 9.39 -2.75
C LEU A 31 7.67 9.77 -1.50
N LYS A 32 6.53 10.42 -1.70
CA LYS A 32 5.50 10.56 -0.67
C LYS A 32 4.53 9.43 -0.86
N VAL A 33 4.41 8.57 0.15
CA VAL A 33 3.50 7.41 0.13
C VAL A 33 2.44 7.54 1.21
N ASP A 34 1.29 6.90 0.99
CA ASP A 34 0.19 6.93 1.94
C ASP A 34 0.56 6.27 3.28
N GLY A 35 0.03 6.81 4.38
CA GLY A 35 0.27 6.29 5.73
C GLY A 35 1.68 6.45 6.28
N ILE A 36 2.64 7.01 5.52
CA ILE A 36 4.00 7.31 5.98
C ILE A 36 4.21 8.82 6.10
N GLY A 37 4.49 9.27 7.33
CA GLY A 37 4.74 10.67 7.65
C GLY A 37 5.97 11.25 6.91
N PRO A 38 7.16 10.63 7.02
CA PRO A 38 8.34 11.04 6.28
C PRO A 38 8.27 10.76 4.77
N TRP A 39 9.12 11.43 4.00
CA TRP A 39 9.42 11.04 2.61
C TRP A 39 10.30 9.80 2.60
N VAL A 40 10.10 8.91 1.62
CA VAL A 40 10.88 7.67 1.46
C VAL A 40 11.85 7.86 0.31
N HIS A 41 13.14 7.65 0.55
CA HIS A 41 14.17 7.73 -0.51
C HIS A 41 13.99 6.60 -1.53
N CYS A 42 14.24 6.85 -2.81
CA CYS A 42 14.02 5.89 -3.89
C CYS A 42 14.75 4.54 -3.70
N ASN A 43 15.93 4.54 -3.07
CA ASN A 43 16.66 3.30 -2.76
C ASN A 43 15.94 2.38 -1.77
N HIS A 44 15.06 2.92 -0.92
CA HIS A 44 14.32 2.15 0.09
C HIS A 44 12.92 1.77 -0.41
N VAL A 45 12.72 1.79 -1.73
CA VAL A 45 11.44 1.56 -2.37
C VAL A 45 11.58 0.50 -3.45
N HIS A 46 10.65 -0.45 -3.44
CA HIS A 46 10.53 -1.46 -4.48
C HIS A 46 9.15 -1.35 -5.14
N PRO A 47 9.05 -1.22 -6.48
CA PRO A 47 7.76 -1.18 -7.15
C PRO A 47 7.04 -2.53 -6.97
N ALA A 48 5.75 -2.49 -6.67
CA ALA A 48 4.95 -3.72 -6.62
C ALA A 48 4.75 -4.27 -8.04
N THR A 49 4.88 -5.58 -8.20
CA THR A 49 4.60 -6.29 -9.44
C THR A 49 3.12 -6.16 -9.82
N SER A 50 2.77 -6.41 -11.09
CA SER A 50 1.37 -6.31 -11.53
C SER A 50 0.43 -7.23 -10.75
N ALA A 51 0.88 -8.42 -10.34
CA ALA A 51 0.08 -9.34 -9.53
C ALA A 51 -0.17 -8.77 -8.12
N GLU A 52 0.86 -8.27 -7.47
CA GLU A 52 0.76 -7.65 -6.14
C GLU A 52 -0.10 -6.38 -6.16
N GLN A 53 -0.05 -5.61 -7.26
CA GLN A 53 -0.92 -4.45 -7.46
C GLN A 53 -2.39 -4.84 -7.56
N GLU A 54 -2.71 -5.92 -8.28
CA GLU A 54 -4.09 -6.40 -8.38
C GLU A 54 -4.59 -6.91 -7.02
N ASP A 55 -3.76 -7.62 -6.27
CA ASP A 55 -4.13 -8.06 -4.91
C ASP A 55 -4.29 -6.88 -3.94
N ALA A 56 -3.41 -5.87 -4.02
CA ALA A 56 -3.55 -4.64 -3.24
C ALA A 56 -4.85 -3.89 -3.58
N LYS A 57 -5.21 -3.79 -4.87
CA LYS A 57 -6.48 -3.19 -5.33
C LYS A 57 -7.72 -3.98 -4.91
N LYS A 58 -7.60 -5.29 -4.67
CA LYS A 58 -8.70 -6.11 -4.13
C LYS A 58 -9.00 -5.69 -2.69
N GLU A 59 -7.98 -5.52 -1.87
CA GLU A 59 -8.13 -5.16 -0.45
C GLU A 59 -8.36 -3.67 -0.23
N TRP A 60 -7.75 -2.82 -1.05
CA TRP A 60 -7.74 -1.37 -0.90
C TRP A 60 -8.18 -0.70 -2.18
N GLU A 61 -9.13 0.22 -2.04
CA GLU A 61 -9.60 1.04 -3.16
C GLU A 61 -9.12 2.47 -2.93
N ALA A 62 -8.37 2.97 -3.92
CA ALA A 62 -7.84 4.32 -3.94
C ALA A 62 -8.65 5.15 -4.94
N SER A 63 -9.16 6.30 -4.51
CA SER A 63 -9.79 7.28 -5.39
C SER A 63 -9.05 8.61 -5.36
N LEU A 64 -8.97 9.23 -6.53
CA LEU A 64 -8.51 10.61 -6.67
C LEU A 64 -9.66 11.58 -6.40
N HIS A 65 -9.36 12.71 -5.78
CA HIS A 65 -10.33 13.77 -5.62
C HIS A 65 -10.56 14.47 -6.96
N PRO A 66 -11.82 14.66 -7.40
CA PRO A 66 -12.13 15.15 -8.74
C PRO A 66 -11.63 16.57 -9.00
N SER A 67 -11.48 17.40 -7.96
CA SER A 67 -11.03 18.80 -8.09
C SER A 67 -9.68 19.10 -7.44
N ILE A 68 -9.04 18.14 -6.78
CA ILE A 68 -7.76 18.40 -6.08
C ILE A 68 -6.77 17.31 -6.48
N PRO A 69 -5.81 17.63 -7.37
CA PRO A 69 -5.04 16.63 -8.10
C PRO A 69 -4.17 15.73 -7.22
N LEU A 70 -3.82 16.15 -6.00
CA LEU A 70 -2.99 15.37 -5.07
C LEU A 70 -3.75 14.82 -3.86
N ARG A 71 -5.09 14.98 -3.82
CA ARG A 71 -5.90 14.40 -2.74
C ARG A 71 -6.32 12.99 -3.13
N LEU A 72 -5.66 12.00 -2.54
CA LEU A 72 -6.04 10.60 -2.61
C LEU A 72 -6.87 10.23 -1.37
N LYS A 73 -7.94 9.48 -1.58
CA LYS A 73 -8.71 8.82 -0.50
C LYS A 73 -8.51 7.32 -0.64
N LEU A 74 -8.01 6.69 0.41
CA LEU A 74 -7.86 5.24 0.50
C LEU A 74 -8.91 4.68 1.44
N TRP A 75 -9.63 3.65 1.02
CA TRP A 75 -10.47 2.86 1.91
C TRP A 75 -10.22 1.38 1.72
N ARG A 76 -10.30 0.64 2.81
CA ARG A 76 -10.22 -0.82 2.78
C ARG A 76 -11.59 -1.37 2.38
N ARG A 77 -11.64 -2.23 1.36
CA ARG A 77 -12.85 -3.03 1.12
C ARG A 77 -13.01 -3.97 2.31
N ARG A 78 -14.14 -3.87 3.02
CA ARG A 78 -14.53 -4.92 3.97
C ARG A 78 -14.75 -6.18 3.14
N GLN A 79 -13.95 -7.20 3.43
CA GLN A 79 -14.34 -8.57 3.09
C GLN A 79 -15.41 -8.95 4.11
N ASP A 80 -16.68 -8.73 3.80
CA ASP A 80 -17.76 -9.41 4.51
C ASP A 80 -17.65 -10.91 4.16
N GLN A 81 -16.99 -11.68 5.03
CA GLN A 81 -17.17 -13.13 5.07
C GLN A 81 -18.51 -13.43 5.76
N GLY A 82 -19.58 -13.54 4.95
CA GLY A 82 -20.72 -14.41 5.22
C GLY A 82 -20.79 -15.43 4.07
N SER A 83 -20.89 -16.73 4.25
CA SER A 83 -21.62 -17.45 5.28
C SER A 83 -21.00 -18.82 5.56
N SER A 84 -20.97 -19.16 6.84
CA SER A 84 -20.89 -20.52 7.35
C SER A 84 -22.08 -21.34 6.85
N SER A 85 -21.85 -22.40 6.09
CA SER A 85 -22.75 -23.56 6.01
C SER A 85 -22.04 -24.73 6.67
N GLY A 86 -22.50 -25.06 7.89
CA GLY A 86 -21.96 -26.15 8.70
C GLY A 86 -22.21 -27.53 8.09
N PRO A 87 -21.57 -28.58 8.63
CA PRO A 87 -21.74 -29.93 8.12
C PRO A 87 -23.15 -30.45 8.43
N SER A 88 -23.84 -30.97 7.41
CA SER A 88 -25.04 -31.76 7.57
C SER A 88 -24.66 -33.12 8.17
N TYR A 89 -25.31 -33.49 9.28
CA TYR A 89 -25.34 -34.87 9.79
C TYR A 89 -26.31 -35.73 8.98
#